data_AF-A0A7C4NVH1-F1
#
_entry.id   AF-A0A7C4NVH1-F1
#
_cell.length_a   1.000
_cell.length_b   1.000
_cell.length_c   1.000
_cell.angle_alpha   90.00
_cell.angle_beta   90.00
_cell.angle_gamma   90.00
#
_symmetry.space_group_name_H-M   'P 1'
#
loop_
_entity.id
_entity.type
_entity.pdbx_description
1 polymer ?
#
loop_
_entity_poly.entity_id
_entity_poly.type
_entity_poly.pdbx_seq_one_letter_code
_entity_poly.pdbx_strand_id
1 'polypeptide(L)'
;MRAVLHFSNSMGRLSLLRGSVPPHLQLLAGWTLGAVGVYVCTWPGHVLIADEVAYLNDALRLLKQPLPCEPPGWSGYPPGTAGVVAGLVRLVGQPIAAFGVGLFSWLLGLWALGGLFWRWGKPVAWAFYPSLFAPGLVLTRSLMSDVPSFGLSAVFLWAYAGYGRHRTGALGAGVCAGAALLFRETNALWVLPFLVGSLFRARKAAVWLWAGFLLGLAGRLGWAYSCFGHWAYVRDPGVDFSLAYLPRNMAFYASALVVLCPAGLLFLWNKKVPLWPEVMVAVVATLALYSSYGYDAFAKSGSLKGVVLQGRFVLPLVPFLAWAGAFSTVENARWIRWPVLPLWGGAFWTIVHVGGFSYNQQQQQLTDALLRQPTVVHWSLSYDESRKYLNALHGELCLRPAMALRPPDGESWIHLFTRDDSADWHKKNTMASAVLEQWRAHRKLTLIFDDIIADGTRLRIWKVSPALAAQ
;
A
#
# COMPACT_ATOMS: atom_id res chain seq x y z
N MET A 1 -16.31 26.60 13.58
CA MET A 1 -16.93 26.13 14.84
C MET A 1 -18.44 25.91 14.68
N ARG A 2 -19.23 26.90 14.21
CA ARG A 2 -20.66 26.70 13.88
C ARG A 2 -20.91 25.56 12.88
N ALA A 3 -20.12 25.41 11.82
CA ALA A 3 -20.27 24.31 10.86
C ALA A 3 -19.95 22.91 11.42
N VAL A 4 -18.96 22.80 12.32
CA VAL A 4 -18.63 21.54 13.02
C VAL A 4 -19.73 21.18 14.03
N LEU A 5 -20.26 22.17 14.74
CA LEU A 5 -21.43 22.00 15.60
C LEU A 5 -22.68 21.64 14.80
N HIS A 6 -22.84 22.17 13.59
CA HIS A 6 -23.95 21.81 12.70
C HIS A 6 -23.81 20.39 12.17
N PHE A 7 -22.62 19.96 11.74
CA PHE A 7 -22.35 18.58 11.34
C PHE A 7 -22.57 17.61 12.52
N SER A 8 -22.07 17.97 13.71
CA SER A 8 -22.32 17.22 14.95
C SER A 8 -23.81 17.14 15.31
N ASN A 9 -24.57 18.22 15.15
CA ASN A 9 -26.02 18.25 15.42
C ASN A 9 -26.83 17.47 14.38
N SER A 10 -26.43 17.53 13.10
CA SER A 10 -27.04 16.73 12.03
C SER A 10 -26.76 15.23 12.23
N MET A 11 -25.55 14.87 12.65
CA MET A 11 -25.20 13.49 13.04
C MET A 11 -25.91 13.06 14.33
N GLY A 12 -26.13 13.97 15.28
CA GLY A 12 -26.92 13.72 16.49
C GLY A 12 -28.43 13.48 16.26
N ARG A 13 -28.92 13.73 15.03
CA ARG A 13 -30.28 13.39 14.59
C ARG A 13 -30.36 12.02 13.89
N LEU A 14 -29.24 11.44 13.44
CA LEU A 14 -29.17 10.04 12.99
C LEU A 14 -29.16 9.13 14.23
N SER A 15 -30.36 8.76 14.68
CA SER A 15 -30.70 8.28 16.03
C SER A 15 -30.37 6.82 16.34
N LEU A 16 -29.40 6.18 15.70
CA LEU A 16 -29.02 4.80 16.02
C LEU A 16 -28.14 4.66 17.29
N LEU A 17 -27.61 5.77 17.84
CA LEU A 17 -26.64 5.74 18.95
C LEU A 17 -26.98 6.73 20.09
N ARG A 18 -28.26 7.01 20.35
CA ARG A 18 -28.65 7.84 21.50
C ARG A 18 -28.52 7.04 22.81
N GLY A 19 -27.43 7.25 23.54
CA GLY A 19 -27.38 6.98 24.98
C GLY A 19 -26.06 6.51 25.59
N SER A 20 -25.13 5.92 24.83
CA SER A 20 -23.98 5.22 25.44
C SER A 20 -22.61 5.52 24.84
N VAL A 21 -22.52 6.11 23.64
CA VAL A 21 -21.24 6.33 22.96
C VAL A 21 -20.74 7.75 23.22
N PRO A 22 -19.52 7.93 23.77
CA PRO A 22 -18.92 9.25 23.97
C PRO A 22 -18.90 10.10 22.68
N PRO A 23 -19.17 11.42 22.74
CA PRO A 23 -19.27 12.28 21.55
C PRO A 23 -18.07 12.20 20.60
N HIS A 24 -16.87 12.05 21.14
CA HIS A 24 -15.64 11.91 20.35
C HIS A 24 -15.54 10.59 19.58
N LEU A 25 -16.16 9.51 20.07
CA LEU A 25 -16.27 8.25 19.33
C LEU A 25 -17.38 8.30 18.28
N GLN A 26 -18.44 9.09 18.51
CA GLN A 26 -19.47 9.35 17.49
C GLN A 26 -18.86 10.04 16.26
N LEU A 27 -17.91 10.97 16.46
CA LEU A 27 -17.16 11.59 15.36
C LEU A 27 -16.38 10.56 14.54
N LEU A 28 -15.68 9.63 15.20
CA LEU A 28 -14.92 8.56 14.54
C LEU A 28 -15.81 7.59 13.79
N ALA A 29 -16.93 7.18 14.39
CA ALA A 29 -17.96 6.36 13.74
C ALA A 29 -18.56 7.06 12.53
N GLY A 30 -18.95 8.32 12.68
CA GLY A 30 -19.53 9.13 11.62
C GLY A 30 -18.59 9.31 10.42
N TRP A 31 -17.33 9.63 10.68
CA TRP A 31 -16.32 9.71 9.63
C TRP A 31 -16.09 8.35 8.96
N THR A 32 -16.02 7.27 9.75
CA THR A 32 -15.86 5.90 9.22
C THR A 32 -16.99 5.54 8.26
N LEU A 33 -18.24 5.79 8.65
CA LEU A 33 -19.40 5.51 7.80
C LEU A 33 -19.34 6.31 6.50
N GLY A 34 -19.00 7.60 6.56
CA GLY A 34 -18.81 8.43 5.37
C GLY A 34 -17.67 7.92 4.47
N ALA A 35 -16.53 7.56 5.06
CA ALA A 35 -15.37 7.04 4.34
C ALA A 35 -15.67 5.70 3.66
N VAL A 36 -16.36 4.78 4.34
CA VAL A 36 -16.81 3.51 3.77
C VAL A 36 -17.81 3.75 2.65
N GLY A 37 -18.80 4.65 2.83
CA GLY A 37 -19.77 4.99 1.79
C GLY A 37 -19.08 5.50 0.52
N VAL A 38 -18.15 6.44 0.65
CA VAL A 38 -17.34 6.92 -0.49
C VAL A 38 -16.53 5.78 -1.11
N TYR A 39 -15.87 4.94 -0.30
CA TYR A 39 -15.05 3.85 -0.80
C TYR A 39 -15.87 2.84 -1.60
N VAL A 40 -17.04 2.43 -1.09
CA VAL A 40 -17.95 1.49 -1.76
C VAL A 40 -18.46 2.08 -3.08
N CYS A 41 -18.86 3.35 -3.09
CA CYS A 41 -19.29 4.03 -4.32
C CYS A 41 -18.15 4.21 -5.34
N THR A 42 -16.89 4.10 -4.92
CA THR A 42 -15.70 4.29 -5.74
C THR A 42 -14.83 3.03 -5.78
N TRP A 43 -15.44 1.86 -5.56
CA TRP A 43 -14.72 0.60 -5.32
C TRP A 43 -13.65 0.34 -6.39
N PRO A 44 -12.42 -0.05 -6.01
CA PRO A 44 -11.38 -0.32 -7.00
C PRO A 44 -11.69 -1.54 -7.86
N GLY A 45 -11.58 -1.38 -9.19
CA GLY A 45 -11.80 -2.46 -10.16
C GLY A 45 -10.53 -2.96 -10.85
N HIS A 46 -9.39 -2.30 -10.62
CA HIS A 46 -8.13 -2.58 -11.32
C HIS A 46 -6.95 -2.54 -10.36
N VAL A 47 -5.94 -3.34 -10.70
CA VAL A 47 -4.61 -3.26 -10.12
C VAL A 47 -3.88 -2.03 -10.63
N LEU A 48 -3.29 -1.24 -9.73
CA LEU A 48 -2.58 0.01 -10.07
C LEU A 48 -1.06 -0.18 -10.13
N ILE A 49 -0.54 -1.12 -9.34
CA ILE A 49 0.88 -1.35 -9.10
C ILE A 49 1.18 -2.81 -9.41
N ALA A 50 2.27 -3.08 -10.13
CA ALA A 50 2.64 -4.45 -10.52
C ALA A 50 2.78 -5.41 -9.31
N ASP A 51 3.27 -4.90 -8.18
CA ASP A 51 3.37 -5.63 -6.91
C ASP A 51 2.02 -6.18 -6.42
N GLU A 52 0.88 -5.55 -6.76
CA GLU A 52 -0.46 -6.05 -6.39
C GLU A 52 -0.79 -7.36 -7.09
N VAL A 53 -0.35 -7.51 -8.34
CA VAL A 53 -0.53 -8.77 -9.10
C VAL A 53 0.18 -9.90 -8.37
N ALA A 54 1.37 -9.65 -7.82
CA ALA A 54 2.11 -10.63 -7.05
C ALA A 54 1.37 -11.04 -5.77
N TYR A 55 0.85 -10.08 -5.00
CA TYR A 55 0.06 -10.39 -3.79
C TYR A 55 -1.23 -11.14 -4.10
N LEU A 56 -1.96 -10.71 -5.14
CA LEU A 56 -3.20 -11.35 -5.55
C LEU A 56 -2.97 -12.78 -6.00
N ASN A 57 -1.94 -13.01 -6.82
CA ASN A 57 -1.64 -14.34 -7.29
C ASN A 57 -1.17 -15.27 -6.16
N ASP A 58 -0.30 -14.80 -5.26
CA ASP A 58 0.11 -15.59 -4.09
C ASP A 58 -1.10 -15.93 -3.19
N ALA A 59 -2.08 -15.03 -3.10
CA ALA A 59 -3.34 -15.31 -2.40
C ALA A 59 -4.18 -16.39 -3.11
N LEU A 60 -4.25 -16.37 -4.43
CA LEU A 60 -4.97 -17.39 -5.20
C LEU A 60 -4.29 -18.76 -5.14
N ARG A 61 -2.96 -18.79 -5.09
CA ARG A 61 -2.20 -20.03 -4.83
C ARG A 61 -2.47 -20.60 -3.46
N LEU A 62 -2.56 -19.75 -2.44
CA LEU A 62 -3.01 -20.14 -1.10
C LEU A 62 -4.41 -20.79 -1.11
N LEU A 63 -5.27 -20.36 -2.03
CA LEU A 63 -6.60 -20.93 -2.25
C LEU A 63 -6.61 -22.14 -3.21
N LYS A 64 -5.45 -22.59 -3.70
CA LYS A 64 -5.29 -23.64 -4.72
C LYS A 64 -6.04 -23.33 -6.03
N GLN A 65 -6.11 -22.05 -6.39
CA GLN A 65 -6.73 -21.55 -7.62
C GLN A 65 -5.70 -20.74 -8.45
N PRO A 66 -4.51 -21.29 -8.78
CA PRO A 66 -3.53 -20.56 -9.56
C PRO A 66 -4.05 -20.27 -10.98
N LEU A 67 -3.60 -19.15 -11.56
CA LEU A 67 -3.93 -18.85 -12.95
C LEU A 67 -3.17 -19.78 -13.91
N PRO A 68 -3.76 -20.16 -15.07
CA PRO A 68 -3.18 -21.15 -16.00
C PRO A 68 -1.77 -20.82 -16.52
N CYS A 69 -1.44 -19.53 -16.63
CA CYS A 69 -0.17 -19.05 -17.17
C CYS A 69 0.67 -18.27 -16.16
N GLU A 70 0.40 -18.45 -14.87
CA GLU A 70 1.25 -17.85 -13.88
C GLU A 70 2.64 -18.52 -13.88
N PRO A 71 3.76 -17.76 -13.84
CA PRO A 71 5.07 -18.36 -13.60
C PRO A 71 5.03 -19.25 -12.36
N PRO A 72 5.68 -20.41 -12.34
CA PRO A 72 5.70 -21.27 -11.17
C PRO A 72 6.41 -20.59 -9.99
N GLY A 73 5.89 -20.79 -8.77
CA GLY A 73 6.56 -20.39 -7.52
C GLY A 73 6.23 -18.98 -7.01
N TRP A 74 6.33 -18.81 -5.69
CA TRP A 74 5.96 -17.61 -4.92
C TRP A 74 6.67 -16.33 -5.36
N SER A 75 6.00 -15.18 -5.22
CA SER A 75 6.57 -13.88 -5.61
C SER A 75 7.78 -13.41 -4.77
N GLY A 76 8.09 -14.13 -3.68
CA GLY A 76 9.09 -13.73 -2.69
C GLY A 76 8.58 -12.71 -1.68
N TYR A 77 7.41 -12.07 -1.87
CA TYR A 77 6.91 -11.14 -0.86
C TYR A 77 6.57 -11.86 0.46
N PRO A 78 6.62 -11.13 1.59
CA PRO A 78 6.09 -11.61 2.86
C PRO A 78 4.60 -12.01 2.72
N PRO A 79 4.18 -13.09 3.39
CA PRO A 79 2.87 -13.70 3.14
C PRO A 79 1.68 -13.00 3.74
N GLY A 80 1.89 -12.11 4.71
CA GLY A 80 0.81 -11.56 5.53
C GLY A 80 -0.26 -10.91 4.67
N THR A 81 0.15 -10.11 3.68
CA THR A 81 -0.77 -9.47 2.75
C THR A 81 -1.53 -10.51 1.93
N ALA A 82 -0.83 -11.46 1.29
CA ALA A 82 -1.46 -12.51 0.48
C ALA A 82 -2.40 -13.41 1.31
N GLY A 83 -2.04 -13.71 2.56
CA GLY A 83 -2.86 -14.50 3.48
C GLY A 83 -4.15 -13.78 3.89
N VAL A 84 -4.08 -12.48 4.18
CA VAL A 84 -5.28 -11.67 4.46
C VAL A 84 -6.16 -11.57 3.22
N VAL A 85 -5.57 -11.38 2.04
CA VAL A 85 -6.32 -11.39 0.77
C VAL A 85 -7.00 -12.73 0.55
N ALA A 86 -6.29 -13.84 0.71
CA ALA A 86 -6.84 -15.18 0.55
C ALA A 86 -8.04 -15.40 1.48
N GLY A 87 -7.95 -14.95 2.74
CA GLY A 87 -9.07 -14.96 3.68
C GLY A 87 -10.28 -14.17 3.18
N LEU A 88 -10.08 -12.92 2.72
CA LEU A 88 -11.17 -12.09 2.20
C LEU A 88 -11.78 -12.66 0.91
N VAL A 89 -10.96 -13.11 -0.03
CA VAL A 89 -11.42 -13.72 -1.29
C VAL A 89 -12.21 -14.99 -0.99
N ARG A 90 -11.79 -15.80 -0.01
CA ARG A 90 -12.54 -16.98 0.44
C ARG A 90 -13.88 -16.63 1.07
N LEU A 91 -13.96 -15.55 1.84
CA LEU A 91 -15.20 -15.11 2.50
C LEU A 91 -16.20 -14.51 1.52
N VAL A 92 -15.73 -13.73 0.55
CA VAL A 92 -16.59 -13.02 -0.41
C VAL A 92 -16.86 -13.85 -1.68
N GLY A 93 -15.95 -14.76 -2.03
CA GLY A 93 -16.02 -15.58 -3.23
C GLY A 93 -15.54 -14.88 -4.50
N GLN A 94 -14.96 -13.69 -4.42
CA GLN A 94 -14.49 -12.92 -5.59
C GLN A 94 -13.10 -12.32 -5.38
N PRO A 95 -12.17 -12.42 -6.36
CA PRO A 95 -10.83 -11.84 -6.29
C PRO A 95 -10.81 -10.33 -6.01
N ILE A 96 -11.81 -9.60 -6.50
CA ILE A 96 -11.94 -8.15 -6.32
C ILE A 96 -12.06 -7.74 -4.83
N ALA A 97 -12.43 -8.66 -3.94
CA ALA A 97 -12.46 -8.43 -2.50
C ALA A 97 -11.08 -8.08 -1.92
N ALA A 98 -10.00 -8.40 -2.63
CA ALA A 98 -8.62 -8.08 -2.24
C ALA A 98 -8.40 -6.59 -1.95
N PHE A 99 -9.08 -5.69 -2.66
CA PHE A 99 -8.96 -4.24 -2.43
C PHE A 99 -9.51 -3.80 -1.07
N GLY A 100 -10.42 -4.58 -0.47
CA GLY A 100 -10.92 -4.32 0.88
C GLY A 100 -9.81 -4.32 1.95
N VAL A 101 -8.68 -5.00 1.72
CA VAL A 101 -7.54 -5.05 2.66
C VAL A 101 -7.04 -3.65 3.00
N GLY A 102 -6.88 -2.78 1.99
CA GLY A 102 -6.42 -1.40 2.18
C GLY A 102 -7.37 -0.59 3.06
N LEU A 103 -8.67 -0.65 2.74
CA LEU A 103 -9.71 0.02 3.53
C LEU A 103 -9.75 -0.48 4.98
N PHE A 104 -9.85 -1.79 5.18
CA PHE A 104 -9.99 -2.36 6.53
C PHE A 104 -8.76 -2.07 7.38
N SER A 105 -7.56 -2.18 6.81
CA SER A 105 -6.31 -1.87 7.51
C SER A 105 -6.23 -0.40 7.91
N TRP A 106 -6.66 0.50 7.02
CA TRP A 106 -6.71 1.94 7.31
C TRP A 106 -7.66 2.23 8.46
N LEU A 107 -8.91 1.76 8.36
CA LEU A 107 -9.94 1.96 9.39
C LEU A 107 -9.50 1.36 10.73
N LEU A 108 -8.95 0.15 10.73
CA LEU A 108 -8.41 -0.48 11.93
C LEU A 108 -7.36 0.41 12.60
N GLY A 109 -6.46 1.01 11.81
CA GLY A 109 -5.46 1.94 12.32
C GLY A 109 -6.08 3.20 12.93
N LEU A 110 -7.06 3.82 12.27
CA LEU A 110 -7.76 5.00 12.80
C LEU A 110 -8.51 4.67 14.10
N TRP A 111 -9.17 3.52 14.18
CA TRP A 111 -9.89 3.08 15.38
C TRP A 111 -8.94 2.75 16.54
N ALA A 112 -7.82 2.09 16.27
CA ALA A 112 -6.78 1.84 17.27
C ALA A 112 -6.22 3.16 17.83
N LEU A 113 -5.90 4.12 16.96
CA LEU A 113 -5.45 5.45 17.37
C LEU A 113 -6.53 6.22 18.15
N GLY A 114 -7.79 6.17 17.71
CA GLY A 114 -8.91 6.83 18.40
C GLY A 114 -9.13 6.29 19.81
N GLY A 115 -9.11 4.96 19.96
CA GLY A 115 -9.16 4.30 21.26
C GLY A 115 -7.95 4.62 22.14
N LEU A 116 -6.75 4.73 21.54
CA LEU A 116 -5.52 5.09 22.25
C LEU A 116 -5.61 6.52 22.78
N PHE A 117 -5.97 7.48 21.93
CA PHE A 117 -6.07 8.88 22.32
C PHE A 117 -7.16 9.11 23.37
N TRP A 118 -8.32 8.47 23.22
CA TRP A 118 -9.37 8.52 24.25
C TRP A 118 -8.86 8.05 25.61
N ARG A 119 -8.18 6.89 25.65
CA ARG A 119 -7.64 6.32 26.90
C ARG A 119 -6.59 7.20 27.55
N TRP A 120 -5.82 7.96 26.77
CA TRP A 120 -4.81 8.89 27.27
C TRP A 120 -5.35 10.31 27.51
N GLY A 121 -6.67 10.52 27.44
CA GLY A 121 -7.28 11.83 27.63
C GLY A 121 -6.86 12.85 26.57
N LYS A 122 -6.49 12.38 25.37
CA LYS A 122 -6.13 13.21 24.22
C LYS A 122 -7.29 13.36 23.25
N PRO A 123 -7.36 14.46 22.47
CA PRO A 123 -8.41 14.63 21.47
C PRO A 123 -8.39 13.50 20.44
N VAL A 124 -9.50 12.77 20.31
CA VAL A 124 -9.65 11.67 19.34
C VAL A 124 -9.48 12.14 17.90
N ALA A 125 -9.67 13.43 17.61
CA ALA A 125 -9.45 13.98 16.28
C ALA A 125 -8.03 13.76 15.73
N TRP A 126 -7.02 13.56 16.60
CA TRP A 126 -5.68 13.17 16.17
C TRP A 126 -5.63 11.81 15.45
N ALA A 127 -6.62 10.95 15.66
CA ALA A 127 -6.75 9.70 14.92
C ALA A 127 -6.90 9.93 13.41
N PHE A 128 -7.39 11.09 12.97
CA PHE A 128 -7.52 11.44 11.56
C PHE A 128 -6.27 12.08 10.95
N TYR A 129 -5.26 12.41 11.77
CA TYR A 129 -4.00 12.98 11.27
C TYR A 129 -3.36 12.13 10.15
N PRO A 130 -3.34 10.79 10.22
CA PRO A 130 -2.87 9.96 9.10
C PRO A 130 -3.59 10.21 7.78
N SER A 131 -4.86 10.64 7.82
CA SER A 131 -5.64 10.94 6.61
C SER A 131 -5.20 12.23 5.92
N LEU A 132 -4.24 12.97 6.47
CA LEU A 132 -3.58 14.06 5.75
C LEU A 132 -2.42 13.56 4.88
N PHE A 133 -1.93 12.35 5.12
CA PHE A 133 -0.80 11.78 4.39
C PHE A 133 -1.24 11.17 3.05
N ALA A 134 -1.12 11.97 1.98
CA ALA A 134 -1.57 11.62 0.63
C ALA A 134 -1.14 10.25 0.13
N PRO A 135 0.14 9.84 0.26
CA PRO A 135 0.57 8.53 -0.19
C PRO A 135 -0.22 7.41 0.49
N GLY A 136 -0.48 7.53 1.79
CA GLY A 136 -1.27 6.54 2.55
C GLY A 136 -2.70 6.42 2.05
N LEU A 137 -3.35 7.56 1.79
CA LEU A 137 -4.72 7.57 1.27
C LEU A 137 -4.84 6.97 -0.13
N VAL A 138 -3.93 7.30 -1.04
CA VAL A 138 -3.97 6.72 -2.40
C VAL A 138 -3.84 5.20 -2.33
N LEU A 139 -2.99 4.70 -1.43
CA LEU A 139 -2.72 3.28 -1.27
C LEU A 139 -3.85 2.51 -0.58
N THR A 140 -4.85 3.16 0.03
CA THR A 140 -6.04 2.42 0.54
C THR A 140 -6.84 1.78 -0.59
N ARG A 141 -6.65 2.26 -1.82
CA ARG A 141 -7.25 1.73 -3.05
C ARG A 141 -6.40 0.64 -3.71
N SER A 142 -5.20 0.38 -3.22
CA SER A 142 -4.29 -0.61 -3.80
C SER A 142 -4.01 -1.76 -2.84
N LEU A 143 -3.62 -2.89 -3.41
CA LEU A 143 -3.21 -4.06 -2.63
C LEU A 143 -1.72 -3.99 -2.26
N MET A 144 -1.36 -3.07 -1.35
CA MET A 144 0.01 -2.91 -0.87
C MET A 144 0.17 -3.29 0.60
N SER A 145 1.28 -3.93 0.95
CA SER A 145 1.62 -4.29 2.34
C SER A 145 1.89 -3.10 3.25
N ASP A 146 2.11 -1.91 2.69
CA ASP A 146 2.33 -0.66 3.42
C ASP A 146 1.10 -0.28 4.28
N VAL A 147 -0.12 -0.49 3.77
CA VAL A 147 -1.36 -0.10 4.47
C VAL A 147 -1.71 -1.05 5.62
N PRO A 148 -1.63 -2.39 5.47
CA PRO A 148 -1.64 -3.31 6.60
C PRO A 148 -0.56 -3.00 7.65
N SER A 149 0.64 -2.63 7.21
CA SER A 149 1.72 -2.25 8.13
C SER A 149 1.38 -0.99 8.95
N PHE A 150 0.71 0.00 8.35
CA PHE A 150 0.12 1.14 9.07
C PHE A 150 -0.93 0.70 10.09
N GLY A 151 -1.88 -0.15 9.69
CA GLY A 151 -2.92 -0.65 10.59
C GLY A 151 -2.32 -1.38 11.79
N LEU A 152 -1.34 -2.25 11.54
CA LEU A 152 -0.63 -3.00 12.58
C LEU A 152 0.25 -2.13 13.47
N SER A 153 0.94 -1.11 12.93
CA SER A 153 1.73 -0.21 13.77
C SER A 153 0.84 0.63 14.70
N ALA A 154 -0.36 1.03 14.24
CA ALA A 154 -1.37 1.67 15.07
C ALA A 154 -1.95 0.74 16.14
N VAL A 155 -2.32 -0.50 15.80
CA VAL A 155 -2.81 -1.51 16.75
C VAL A 155 -1.73 -1.86 17.77
N PHE A 156 -0.50 -2.03 17.33
CA PHE A 156 0.66 -2.24 18.20
C PHE A 156 0.81 -1.10 19.18
N LEU A 157 0.80 0.15 18.70
CA LEU A 157 0.95 1.33 19.56
C LEU A 157 -0.21 1.43 20.56
N TRP A 158 -1.44 1.16 20.13
CA TRP A 158 -2.61 1.08 21.01
C TRP A 158 -2.45 0.03 22.11
N ALA A 159 -2.04 -1.19 21.75
CA ALA A 159 -1.84 -2.27 22.70
C ALA A 159 -0.65 -1.98 23.64
N TYR A 160 0.49 -1.55 23.11
CA TYR A 160 1.73 -1.29 23.87
C TYR A 160 1.60 -0.10 24.82
N ALA A 161 1.06 1.03 24.34
CA ALA A 161 0.92 2.25 25.14
C ALA A 161 -0.36 2.25 26.00
N GLY A 162 -1.45 1.63 25.52
CA GLY A 162 -2.71 1.55 26.26
C GLY A 162 -2.74 0.45 27.32
N TYR A 163 -2.27 -0.76 26.99
CA TYR A 163 -2.44 -1.95 27.83
C TYR A 163 -1.13 -2.68 28.16
N GLY A 164 0.00 -2.28 27.59
CA GLY A 164 1.30 -2.95 27.73
C GLY A 164 1.89 -2.98 29.15
N ARG A 165 1.17 -2.46 30.16
CA ARG A 165 1.48 -2.66 31.58
C ARG A 165 0.94 -3.98 32.12
N HIS A 166 -0.11 -4.54 31.51
CA HIS A 166 -0.71 -5.83 31.87
C HIS A 166 -0.11 -6.96 31.03
N ARG A 167 -0.05 -8.19 31.59
CA ARG A 167 0.56 -9.35 30.92
C ARG A 167 -0.11 -9.67 29.58
N THR A 168 -1.43 -9.69 29.54
CA THR A 168 -2.22 -9.99 28.33
C THR A 168 -2.08 -8.90 27.27
N GLY A 169 -2.13 -7.63 27.67
CA GLY A 169 -1.92 -6.50 26.77
C GLY A 169 -0.50 -6.47 26.19
N ALA A 170 0.52 -6.77 27.00
CA ALA A 170 1.89 -6.89 26.54
C ALA A 170 2.07 -8.08 25.58
N LEU A 171 1.52 -9.25 25.91
CA LEU A 171 1.54 -10.42 25.02
C LEU A 171 0.89 -10.11 23.67
N GLY A 172 -0.31 -9.52 23.68
CA GLY A 172 -1.01 -9.12 22.45
C GLY A 172 -0.23 -8.10 21.62
N ALA A 173 0.36 -7.09 22.25
CA ALA A 173 1.25 -6.14 21.57
C ALA A 173 2.46 -6.85 20.95
N GLY A 174 3.04 -7.82 21.66
CA GLY A 174 4.14 -8.65 21.18
C GLY A 174 3.74 -9.44 19.93
N VAL A 175 2.61 -10.14 19.99
CA VAL A 175 2.10 -10.91 18.84
C VAL A 175 1.87 -10.00 17.64
N CYS A 176 1.28 -8.82 17.83
CA CYS A 176 1.10 -7.83 16.75
C CYS A 176 2.46 -7.38 16.16
N ALA A 177 3.46 -7.14 17.00
CA ALA A 177 4.80 -6.77 16.57
C ALA A 177 5.50 -7.87 15.76
N GLY A 178 5.43 -9.13 16.21
CA GLY A 178 5.98 -10.27 15.48
C GLY A 178 5.23 -10.52 14.16
N ALA A 179 3.90 -10.47 14.21
CA ALA A 179 3.05 -10.64 13.04
C ALA A 179 3.22 -9.50 12.01
N ALA A 180 3.63 -8.29 12.41
CA ALA A 180 3.94 -7.22 11.46
C ALA A 180 5.05 -7.62 10.47
N LEU A 181 5.95 -8.52 10.85
CA LEU A 181 7.00 -9.06 9.97
C LEU A 181 6.46 -10.02 8.91
N LEU A 182 5.24 -10.54 9.07
CA LEU A 182 4.54 -11.26 8.00
C LEU A 182 4.18 -10.34 6.84
N PHE A 183 4.00 -9.04 7.08
CA PHE A 183 3.61 -8.10 6.04
C PHE A 183 4.83 -7.43 5.40
N ARG A 184 5.81 -7.04 6.23
CA ARG A 184 7.08 -6.44 5.80
C ARG A 184 8.19 -6.70 6.81
N GLU A 185 9.35 -7.12 6.34
CA GLU A 185 10.56 -7.27 7.18
C GLU A 185 10.99 -5.93 7.79
N THR A 186 10.82 -4.84 7.05
CA THR A 186 11.20 -3.50 7.50
C THR A 186 10.34 -2.97 8.65
N ASN A 187 9.24 -3.64 9.00
CA ASN A 187 8.50 -3.32 10.23
C ASN A 187 9.35 -3.54 11.49
N ALA A 188 10.43 -4.33 11.41
CA ALA A 188 11.42 -4.45 12.48
C ALA A 188 11.97 -3.09 12.93
N LEU A 189 12.07 -2.11 12.04
CA LEU A 189 12.62 -0.78 12.33
C LEU A 189 11.81 -0.02 13.39
N TRP A 190 10.49 -0.20 13.42
CA TRP A 190 9.65 0.41 14.46
C TRP A 190 9.31 -0.56 15.60
N VAL A 191 9.37 -1.88 15.37
CA VAL A 191 9.15 -2.88 16.43
C VAL A 191 10.30 -2.90 17.44
N LEU A 192 11.54 -3.03 16.96
CA LEU A 192 12.70 -3.28 17.81
C LEU A 192 12.96 -2.16 18.84
N PRO A 193 12.83 -0.85 18.51
CA PRO A 193 13.02 0.21 19.50
C PRO A 193 12.07 0.09 20.70
N PHE A 194 10.83 -0.37 20.48
CA PHE A 194 9.85 -0.55 21.54
C PHE A 194 10.09 -1.82 22.36
N LEU A 195 10.50 -2.93 21.73
CA LEU A 195 10.88 -4.16 22.44
C LEU A 195 12.09 -3.91 23.35
N VAL A 196 13.14 -3.31 22.80
CA VAL A 196 14.37 -2.98 23.51
C VAL A 196 14.10 -1.91 24.59
N GLY A 197 13.34 -0.86 24.26
CA GLY A 197 12.93 0.16 25.21
C GLY A 197 12.13 -0.40 26.40
N SER A 198 11.34 -1.47 26.19
CA SER A 198 10.61 -2.14 27.28
C SER A 198 11.54 -2.79 28.32
N LEU A 199 12.69 -3.32 27.88
CA LEU A 199 13.72 -3.90 28.74
C LEU A 199 14.45 -2.81 29.52
N PHE A 200 14.88 -1.74 28.83
CA PHE A 200 15.56 -0.61 29.46
C PHE A 200 14.69 0.11 30.49
N ARG A 201 13.37 0.17 30.27
CA ARG A 201 12.41 0.72 31.24
C ARG A 201 12.05 -0.26 32.36
N ALA A 202 12.64 -1.45 32.40
CA ALA A 202 12.36 -2.51 33.37
C ALA A 202 10.85 -2.78 33.55
N ARG A 203 10.09 -2.81 32.43
CA ARG A 203 8.65 -3.04 32.51
C ARG A 203 8.37 -4.46 33.02
N LYS A 204 7.56 -4.59 34.07
CA LYS A 204 7.14 -5.90 34.64
C LYS A 204 6.56 -6.86 33.60
N ALA A 205 5.94 -6.34 32.54
CA ALA A 205 5.32 -7.13 31.48
C ALA A 205 6.22 -7.33 30.23
N ALA A 206 7.50 -6.91 30.27
CA ALA A 206 8.40 -7.02 29.11
C ALA A 206 8.60 -8.46 28.64
N VAL A 207 8.70 -9.43 29.55
CA VAL A 207 8.81 -10.86 29.19
C VAL A 207 7.62 -11.34 28.35
N TRP A 208 6.41 -10.88 28.67
CA TRP A 208 5.20 -11.23 27.92
C TRP A 208 5.18 -10.57 26.55
N LEU A 209 5.67 -9.34 26.44
CA LEU A 209 5.86 -8.66 25.16
C LEU A 209 6.82 -9.44 24.24
N TRP A 210 7.97 -9.86 24.77
CA TRP A 210 8.93 -10.66 24.01
C TRP A 210 8.40 -12.04 23.64
N ALA A 211 7.71 -12.72 24.56
CA ALA A 211 7.06 -14.00 24.27
C ALA A 211 6.04 -13.87 23.13
N GLY A 212 5.23 -12.80 23.14
CA GLY A 212 4.29 -12.52 22.06
C GLY A 212 5.01 -12.23 20.74
N PHE A 213 6.09 -11.45 20.78
CA PHE A 213 6.90 -11.16 19.59
C PHE A 213 7.46 -12.43 18.97
N LEU A 214 8.04 -13.33 19.78
CA LEU A 214 8.57 -14.60 19.31
C LEU A 214 7.47 -15.50 18.73
N LEU A 215 6.27 -15.51 19.34
CA LEU A 215 5.12 -16.23 18.80
C LEU A 215 4.69 -15.70 17.42
N GLY A 216 4.60 -14.37 17.26
CA GLY A 216 4.29 -13.76 15.97
C GLY A 216 5.39 -13.99 14.92
N LEU A 217 6.66 -13.87 15.33
CA LEU A 217 7.83 -14.12 14.48
C LEU A 217 7.89 -15.57 14.00
N ALA A 218 7.52 -16.53 14.85
CA ALA A 218 7.47 -17.95 14.48
C ALA A 218 6.57 -18.18 13.26
N GLY A 219 5.46 -17.45 13.13
CA GLY A 219 4.62 -17.48 11.93
C GLY A 219 5.38 -17.05 10.66
N ARG A 220 6.19 -15.99 10.73
CA ARG A 220 6.99 -15.51 9.60
C ARG A 220 8.12 -16.46 9.22
N LEU A 221 8.77 -17.07 10.20
CA LEU A 221 9.82 -18.06 9.98
C LEU A 221 9.25 -19.36 9.39
N GLY A 222 8.13 -19.84 9.96
CA GLY A 222 7.44 -21.03 9.51
C GLY A 222 6.98 -20.90 8.05
N TRP A 223 6.41 -19.75 7.68
CA TRP A 223 6.04 -19.49 6.30
C TRP A 223 7.24 -19.49 5.35
N ALA A 224 8.33 -18.79 5.71
CA ALA A 224 9.48 -18.73 4.83
C ALA A 224 10.11 -20.11 4.62
N TYR A 225 10.14 -20.93 5.66
CA TYR A 225 10.55 -22.31 5.52
C TYR A 225 9.61 -23.13 4.62
N SER A 226 8.29 -23.01 4.80
CA SER A 226 7.32 -23.79 4.01
C SER A 226 7.31 -23.41 2.52
N CYS A 227 7.50 -22.14 2.19
CA CYS A 227 7.36 -21.63 0.83
C CYS A 227 8.68 -21.52 0.06
N PHE A 228 9.79 -21.29 0.75
CA PHE A 228 11.11 -21.07 0.14
C PHE A 228 12.18 -22.05 0.62
N GLY A 229 11.85 -22.98 1.53
CA GLY A 229 12.80 -23.96 2.07
C GLY A 229 13.82 -23.38 3.06
N HIS A 230 13.72 -22.09 3.41
CA HIS A 230 14.70 -21.41 4.25
C HIS A 230 14.01 -20.45 5.25
N TRP A 231 14.12 -20.72 6.56
CA TRP A 231 13.41 -19.98 7.60
C TRP A 231 13.81 -18.49 7.67
N ALA A 232 15.04 -18.16 7.31
CA ALA A 232 15.56 -16.79 7.22
C ALA A 232 15.52 -16.22 5.80
N TYR A 233 14.68 -16.76 4.91
CA TYR A 233 14.51 -16.19 3.57
C TYR A 233 14.04 -14.74 3.66
N VAL A 234 14.79 -13.84 3.01
CA VAL A 234 14.44 -12.45 2.78
C VAL A 234 14.51 -12.22 1.28
N ARG A 235 13.48 -11.62 0.71
CA ARG A 235 13.47 -11.32 -0.72
C ARG A 235 14.53 -10.30 -1.06
N ASP A 236 15.32 -10.59 -2.08
CA ASP A 236 16.11 -9.58 -2.76
C ASP A 236 15.20 -8.74 -3.67
N PRO A 237 15.05 -7.42 -3.41
CA PRO A 237 14.26 -6.55 -4.27
C PRO A 237 14.94 -6.26 -5.62
N GLY A 238 16.21 -6.66 -5.83
CA GLY A 238 17.00 -6.30 -7.00
C GLY A 238 17.31 -4.80 -7.03
N VAL A 239 17.48 -4.19 -5.86
CA VAL A 239 17.73 -2.76 -5.68
C VAL A 239 18.91 -2.57 -4.75
N ASP A 240 19.86 -1.74 -5.17
CA ASP A 240 21.09 -1.49 -4.43
C ASP A 240 20.86 -0.77 -3.10
N PHE A 241 21.77 -0.99 -2.16
CA PHE A 241 21.89 -0.20 -0.93
C PHE A 241 23.23 0.54 -0.93
N SER A 242 23.18 1.86 -0.77
CA SER A 242 24.37 2.70 -0.73
C SER A 242 24.13 3.98 0.04
N LEU A 243 25.14 4.43 0.79
CA LEU A 243 25.14 5.74 1.44
C LEU A 243 25.13 6.89 0.42
N ALA A 244 25.50 6.65 -0.84
CA ALA A 244 25.44 7.65 -1.91
C ALA A 244 24.00 8.15 -2.16
N TYR A 245 22.98 7.34 -1.87
CA TYR A 245 21.58 7.74 -2.03
C TYR A 245 21.08 8.64 -0.90
N LEU A 246 21.80 8.68 0.23
CA LEU A 246 21.34 9.30 1.47
C LEU A 246 20.95 10.77 1.30
N PRO A 247 21.76 11.66 0.69
CA PRO A 247 21.39 13.08 0.60
C PRO A 247 20.09 13.31 -0.17
N ARG A 248 19.93 12.65 -1.33
CA ARG A 248 18.76 12.78 -2.20
C ARG A 248 17.50 12.22 -1.53
N ASN A 249 17.58 10.99 -1.03
CA ASN A 249 16.41 10.33 -0.47
C ASN A 249 16.04 10.89 0.90
N MET A 250 17.01 11.26 1.74
CA MET A 250 16.74 11.91 3.03
C MET A 250 16.00 13.23 2.84
N ALA A 251 16.42 14.05 1.88
CA ALA A 251 15.73 15.30 1.56
C ALA A 251 14.27 15.03 1.17
N PHE A 252 14.01 14.01 0.34
CA PHE A 252 12.65 13.61 0.00
C PHE A 252 11.85 13.15 1.22
N TYR A 253 12.35 12.18 2.01
CA TYR A 253 11.59 11.63 3.13
C TYR A 253 11.37 12.64 4.25
N ALA A 254 12.37 13.48 4.56
CA ALA A 254 12.21 14.57 5.52
C ALA A 254 11.13 15.55 5.05
N SER A 255 11.15 15.94 3.77
CA SER A 255 10.12 16.81 3.18
C SER A 255 8.75 16.13 3.19
N ALA A 256 8.66 14.85 2.85
CA ALA A 256 7.42 14.09 2.88
C ALA A 256 6.83 14.05 4.31
N LEU A 257 7.66 13.87 5.33
CA LEU A 257 7.22 13.83 6.74
C LEU A 257 6.99 15.21 7.38
N VAL A 258 7.32 16.31 6.68
CA VAL A 258 7.05 17.68 7.15
C VAL A 258 5.91 18.32 6.36
N VAL A 259 5.86 18.10 5.05
CA VAL A 259 4.90 18.73 4.13
C VAL A 259 3.70 17.82 3.89
N LEU A 260 3.94 16.58 3.42
CA LEU A 260 2.83 15.64 3.11
C LEU A 260 2.23 15.04 4.38
N CYS A 261 3.01 14.97 5.45
CA CYS A 261 2.55 14.69 6.81
C CYS A 261 2.74 15.98 7.62
N PRO A 262 1.75 16.90 7.66
CA PRO A 262 1.97 18.27 8.09
C PRO A 262 2.60 18.37 9.49
N ALA A 263 3.81 18.92 9.56
CA ALA A 263 4.63 19.06 10.77
C ALA A 263 5.04 17.75 11.48
N GLY A 264 4.96 16.59 10.81
CA GLY A 264 5.18 15.27 11.42
C GLY A 264 6.51 15.16 12.18
N LEU A 265 7.64 15.51 11.53
CA LEU A 265 8.95 15.50 12.20
C LEU A 265 9.08 16.55 13.29
N LEU A 266 8.39 17.70 13.17
CA LEU A 266 8.50 18.79 14.13
C LEU A 266 7.91 18.38 15.49
N PHE A 267 6.95 17.46 15.53
CA PHE A 267 6.40 16.93 16.77
C PHE A 267 7.43 16.18 17.62
N LEU A 268 8.48 15.64 16.99
CA LEU A 268 9.54 14.93 17.69
C LEU A 268 10.51 15.87 18.43
N TRP A 269 10.43 17.19 18.27
CA TRP A 269 11.17 18.11 19.13
C TRP A 269 10.69 18.09 20.59
N ASN A 270 9.44 17.71 20.82
CA ASN A 270 8.92 17.62 22.18
C ASN A 270 9.39 16.33 22.87
N LYS A 271 10.52 16.39 23.58
CA LYS A 271 11.06 15.27 24.37
C LYS A 271 10.14 14.82 25.52
N LYS A 272 9.07 15.56 25.83
CA LYS A 272 8.07 15.20 26.85
C LYS A 272 7.01 14.21 26.32
N VAL A 273 7.04 13.85 25.04
CA VAL A 273 6.17 12.82 24.48
C VAL A 273 6.43 11.48 25.20
N PRO A 274 5.40 10.77 25.70
CA PRO A 274 5.62 9.47 26.30
C PRO A 274 6.16 8.50 25.24
N LEU A 275 7.17 7.71 25.60
CA LEU A 275 7.87 6.80 24.68
C LEU A 275 8.69 7.53 23.60
N TRP A 276 9.06 8.79 23.85
CA TRP A 276 9.84 9.60 22.91
C TRP A 276 11.11 8.90 22.38
N PRO A 277 11.98 8.26 23.21
CA PRO A 277 13.17 7.59 22.70
C PRO A 277 12.83 6.50 21.67
N GLU A 278 11.82 5.66 21.97
CA GLU A 278 11.42 4.57 21.08
C GLU A 278 10.84 5.08 19.76
N VAL A 279 10.00 6.12 19.82
CA VAL A 279 9.45 6.78 18.62
C VAL A 279 10.56 7.42 17.79
N MET A 280 11.47 8.16 18.42
CA MET A 280 12.57 8.85 17.74
C MET A 280 13.49 7.85 17.04
N VAL A 281 13.89 6.78 17.72
CA VAL A 281 14.75 5.74 17.14
C VAL A 281 14.03 5.03 15.99
N ALA A 282 12.73 4.72 16.11
CA ALA A 282 11.96 4.13 15.01
C ALA A 282 11.94 5.01 13.76
N VAL A 283 11.73 6.32 13.93
CA VAL A 283 11.73 7.29 12.83
C VAL A 283 13.12 7.41 12.22
N VAL A 284 14.16 7.60 13.04
CA VAL A 284 15.55 7.73 12.55
C VAL A 284 16.02 6.47 11.84
N ALA A 285 15.76 5.28 12.39
CA ALA A 285 16.15 4.01 11.78
C ALA A 285 15.46 3.79 10.43
N THR A 286 14.18 4.12 10.34
CA THR A 286 13.41 4.03 9.09
C THR A 286 13.92 5.02 8.05
N LEU A 287 14.17 6.27 8.44
CA LEU A 287 14.74 7.29 7.56
C LEU A 287 16.15 6.89 7.10
N ALA A 288 16.99 6.39 7.98
CA ALA A 288 18.34 5.93 7.63
C ALA A 288 18.29 4.79 6.60
N LEU A 289 17.53 3.73 6.87
CA LEU A 289 17.41 2.58 5.96
C LEU A 289 16.92 3.01 4.57
N TYR A 290 15.78 3.70 4.51
CA TYR A 290 15.18 4.05 3.23
C TYR A 290 15.90 5.19 2.51
N SER A 291 16.64 6.05 3.24
CA SER A 291 17.52 7.02 2.58
C SER A 291 18.69 6.36 1.87
N SER A 292 19.16 5.21 2.36
CA SER A 292 20.20 4.42 1.71
C SER A 292 19.69 3.42 0.67
N TYR A 293 18.39 3.37 0.41
CA TYR A 293 17.77 2.43 -0.52
C TYR A 293 17.72 3.01 -1.95
N GLY A 294 18.31 2.32 -2.93
CA GLY A 294 18.49 2.79 -4.31
C GLY A 294 17.22 2.80 -5.18
N TYR A 295 16.03 2.66 -4.58
CA TYR A 295 14.78 2.70 -5.34
C TYR A 295 14.44 4.14 -5.73
N ASP A 296 14.43 4.39 -7.04
CA ASP A 296 14.05 5.68 -7.62
C ASP A 296 12.64 5.60 -8.24
N ALA A 297 11.62 5.94 -7.45
CA ALA A 297 10.24 5.94 -7.94
C ALA A 297 9.98 6.99 -9.03
N PHE A 298 10.68 8.11 -8.98
CA PHE A 298 10.50 9.21 -9.93
C PHE A 298 10.97 8.82 -11.32
N ALA A 299 12.15 8.22 -11.41
CA ALA A 299 12.69 7.72 -12.68
C ALA A 299 11.84 6.59 -13.28
N LYS A 300 11.15 5.79 -12.44
CA LYS A 300 10.34 4.64 -12.87
C LYS A 300 8.89 4.99 -13.22
N SER A 301 8.29 5.95 -12.52
CA SER A 301 6.82 6.16 -12.55
C SER A 301 6.40 7.60 -12.84
N GLY A 302 7.34 8.53 -13.00
CA GLY A 302 7.06 9.96 -13.15
C GLY A 302 6.84 10.66 -11.80
N SER A 303 6.63 11.98 -11.85
CA SER A 303 6.67 12.83 -10.64
C SER A 303 5.58 12.51 -9.61
N LEU A 304 4.30 12.58 -10.01
CA LEU A 304 3.18 12.46 -9.06
C LEU A 304 3.07 11.04 -8.49
N LYS A 305 3.15 10.01 -9.35
CA LYS A 305 3.21 8.61 -8.91
C LYS A 305 4.46 8.33 -8.09
N GLY A 306 5.59 8.95 -8.44
CA GLY A 306 6.84 8.89 -7.69
C GLY A 306 6.69 9.37 -6.25
N VAL A 307 5.99 10.47 -6.01
CA VAL A 307 5.70 10.96 -4.64
C VAL A 307 4.92 9.93 -3.82
N VAL A 308 3.91 9.29 -4.41
CA VAL A 308 3.10 8.26 -3.71
C VAL A 308 3.95 7.00 -3.44
N LEU A 309 4.61 6.49 -4.48
CA LEU A 309 5.37 5.23 -4.41
C LEU A 309 6.64 5.33 -3.58
N GLN A 310 7.29 6.50 -3.53
CA GLN A 310 8.40 6.74 -2.62
C GLN A 310 7.87 7.04 -1.21
N GLY A 311 6.81 7.85 -1.09
CA GLY A 311 6.20 8.20 0.21
C GLY A 311 5.66 7.00 1.00
N ARG A 312 5.29 5.90 0.32
CA ARG A 312 4.77 4.69 0.97
C ARG A 312 5.70 4.09 2.02
N PHE A 313 7.03 4.21 1.85
CA PHE A 313 8.00 3.59 2.74
C PHE A 313 7.96 4.13 4.18
N VAL A 314 7.49 5.37 4.37
CA VAL A 314 7.33 5.96 5.71
C VAL A 314 5.90 5.84 6.26
N LEU A 315 5.00 5.19 5.53
CA LEU A 315 3.61 5.03 5.94
C LEU A 315 3.44 4.33 7.31
N PRO A 316 4.22 3.28 7.66
CA PRO A 316 4.13 2.66 8.98
C PRO A 316 4.51 3.59 10.14
N LEU A 317 5.22 4.70 9.87
CA LEU A 317 5.61 5.68 10.90
C LEU A 317 4.47 6.64 11.27
N VAL A 318 3.49 6.83 10.38
CA VAL A 318 2.47 7.86 10.53
C VAL A 318 1.67 7.75 11.84
N PRO A 319 1.33 6.54 12.37
CA PRO A 319 0.70 6.41 13.69
C PRO A 319 1.56 6.96 14.84
N PHE A 320 2.88 6.80 14.77
CA PHE A 320 3.80 7.32 15.79
C PHE A 320 3.94 8.85 15.71
N LEU A 321 3.84 9.42 14.51
CA LEU A 321 3.81 10.88 14.32
C LEU A 321 2.49 11.47 14.81
N ALA A 322 1.36 10.81 14.55
CA ALA A 322 0.07 11.18 15.13
C ALA A 322 0.12 11.14 16.67
N TRP A 323 0.78 10.12 17.23
CA TRP A 323 1.04 10.02 18.66
C TRP A 323 1.88 11.18 19.18
N ALA A 324 3.03 11.47 18.56
CA ALA A 324 3.85 12.62 18.97
C ALA A 324 3.08 13.94 18.88
N GLY A 325 2.29 14.14 17.81
CA GLY A 325 1.43 15.31 17.61
C GLY A 325 0.41 15.50 18.72
N ALA A 326 -0.26 14.43 19.17
CA ALA A 326 -1.25 14.48 20.24
C ALA A 326 -0.68 14.93 21.61
N PHE A 327 0.64 14.84 21.81
CA PHE A 327 1.34 15.30 23.01
C PHE A 327 2.17 16.56 22.78
N SER A 328 2.27 17.03 21.55
CA SER A 328 3.00 18.25 21.21
C SER A 328 2.27 19.47 21.77
N THR A 329 2.90 20.18 22.70
CA THR A 329 2.44 21.49 23.20
C THR A 329 2.95 22.63 22.33
N VAL A 330 3.39 22.35 21.09
CA VAL A 330 3.92 23.39 20.20
C VAL A 330 2.80 24.40 19.98
N GLU A 331 2.84 25.50 20.74
CA GLU A 331 1.88 26.61 20.68
C GLU A 331 1.83 27.21 19.27
N ASN A 332 2.86 26.96 18.46
CA ASN A 332 2.97 27.34 17.06
C ASN A 332 2.24 26.39 16.09
N ALA A 333 1.75 25.23 16.52
CA ALA A 333 0.90 24.36 15.70
C ALA A 333 -0.58 24.76 15.76
N ARG A 334 -0.91 25.96 16.28
CA ARG A 334 -2.26 26.56 16.26
C ARG A 334 -2.93 26.54 14.88
N TRP A 335 -2.15 26.46 13.79
CA TRP A 335 -2.66 26.31 12.43
C TRP A 335 -3.25 24.92 12.15
N ILE A 336 -2.70 23.86 12.75
CA ILE A 336 -3.31 22.52 12.75
C ILE A 336 -4.39 22.50 13.83
N ARG A 337 -5.53 23.10 13.50
CA ARG A 337 -6.71 23.06 14.38
C ARG A 337 -7.25 21.64 14.38
N TRP A 338 -6.98 20.89 15.43
CA TRP A 338 -7.46 19.51 15.60
C TRP A 338 -8.97 19.33 15.32
N PRO A 339 -9.89 20.29 15.58
CA PRO A 339 -11.30 20.13 15.22
C PRO A 339 -11.56 20.09 13.71
N VAL A 340 -10.59 20.51 12.88
CA VAL A 340 -10.68 20.56 11.41
C VAL A 340 -10.05 19.32 10.77
N LEU A 341 -9.23 18.55 11.51
CA LEU A 341 -8.65 17.30 11.00
C LEU A 341 -9.67 16.32 10.40
N PRO A 342 -10.86 16.09 11.01
CA PRO A 342 -11.86 15.21 10.41
C PRO A 342 -12.40 15.76 9.09
N LEU A 343 -12.56 17.08 8.99
CA LEU A 343 -13.06 17.74 7.77
C LEU A 343 -12.04 17.65 6.64
N TRP A 344 -10.78 17.99 6.90
CA TRP A 344 -9.70 17.88 5.92
C TRP A 344 -9.46 16.42 5.52
N GLY A 345 -9.42 15.51 6.49
CA GLY A 345 -9.28 14.08 6.23
C GLY A 345 -10.43 13.54 5.39
N GLY A 346 -11.67 13.95 5.66
CA GLY A 346 -12.84 13.54 4.86
C GLY A 346 -12.83 14.12 3.44
N ALA A 347 -12.50 15.40 3.29
CA ALA A 347 -12.38 16.05 1.98
C ALA A 347 -11.29 15.38 1.13
N PHE A 348 -10.13 15.13 1.73
CA PHE A 348 -9.01 14.53 1.02
C PHE A 348 -9.26 13.06 0.67
N TRP A 349 -9.86 12.30 1.59
CA TRP A 349 -10.41 10.96 1.29
C TRP A 349 -11.32 11.00 0.06
N THR A 350 -12.28 11.92 0.04
CA THR A 350 -13.25 12.02 -1.05
C THR A 350 -12.56 12.33 -2.39
N ILE A 351 -11.66 13.31 -2.42
CA ILE A 351 -10.91 13.69 -3.62
C ILE A 351 -10.09 12.51 -4.15
N VAL A 352 -9.34 11.83 -3.29
CA VAL A 352 -8.49 10.69 -3.68
C VAL A 352 -9.34 9.54 -4.22
N HIS A 353 -10.45 9.23 -3.57
CA HIS A 353 -11.31 8.11 -3.96
C HIS A 353 -12.09 8.37 -5.25
N VAL A 354 -12.64 9.57 -5.42
CA VAL A 354 -13.32 9.95 -6.67
C VAL A 354 -12.34 10.07 -7.84
N GLY A 355 -11.18 10.69 -7.62
CA GLY A 355 -10.13 10.77 -8.64
C GLY A 355 -9.61 9.38 -9.04
N GLY A 356 -9.39 8.50 -8.07
CA GLY A 356 -8.98 7.12 -8.31
C GLY A 356 -10.05 6.28 -9.01
N PHE A 357 -11.34 6.57 -8.79
CA PHE A 357 -12.43 5.93 -9.53
C PHE A 357 -12.42 6.34 -11.01
N SER A 358 -12.30 7.64 -11.28
CA SER A 358 -12.17 8.16 -12.65
C SER A 358 -10.97 7.53 -13.37
N TYR A 359 -9.82 7.42 -12.69
CA TYR A 359 -8.65 6.75 -13.23
C TYR A 359 -8.90 5.26 -13.53
N ASN A 360 -9.57 4.54 -12.65
CA ASN A 360 -9.93 3.13 -12.88
C ASN A 360 -10.87 2.94 -14.07
N GLN A 361 -11.77 3.89 -14.34
CA GLN A 361 -12.62 3.84 -15.52
C GLN A 361 -11.81 3.97 -16.82
N GLN A 362 -10.78 4.80 -16.83
CA GLN A 362 -9.87 4.89 -17.98
C GLN A 362 -9.04 3.62 -18.15
N GLN A 363 -8.57 3.03 -17.05
CA GLN A 363 -7.90 1.72 -17.08
C GLN A 363 -8.82 0.63 -17.66
N GLN A 364 -10.11 0.63 -17.32
CA GLN A 364 -11.10 -0.31 -17.87
C GLN A 364 -11.15 -0.26 -19.39
N GLN A 365 -11.06 0.92 -20.00
CA GLN A 365 -11.09 1.06 -21.47
C GLN A 365 -9.93 0.29 -22.13
N LEU A 366 -8.74 0.38 -21.54
CA LEU A 366 -7.56 -0.35 -22.02
C LEU A 366 -7.69 -1.86 -21.76
N THR A 367 -8.20 -2.24 -20.60
CA THR A 367 -8.49 -3.64 -20.27
C THR A 367 -9.51 -4.23 -21.25
N ASP A 368 -10.63 -3.55 -21.50
CA ASP A 368 -11.68 -3.99 -22.43
C ASP A 368 -11.13 -4.15 -23.86
N ALA A 369 -10.25 -3.24 -24.29
CA ALA A 369 -9.59 -3.35 -25.59
C ALA A 369 -8.73 -4.62 -25.70
N LEU A 370 -8.05 -5.02 -24.63
CA LEU A 370 -7.32 -6.28 -24.56
C LEU A 370 -8.27 -7.49 -24.50
N LEU A 371 -9.30 -7.45 -23.66
CA LEU A 371 -10.26 -8.56 -23.47
C LEU A 371 -11.10 -8.85 -24.72
N ARG A 372 -11.32 -7.87 -25.61
CA ARG A 372 -12.05 -8.05 -26.88
C ARG A 372 -11.28 -8.86 -27.92
N GLN A 373 -9.98 -9.10 -27.73
CA GLN A 373 -9.21 -9.86 -28.70
C GLN A 373 -9.60 -11.35 -28.63
N PRO A 374 -9.78 -12.04 -29.77
CA PRO A 374 -10.26 -13.43 -29.80
C PRO A 374 -9.12 -14.44 -29.50
N THR A 375 -8.32 -14.18 -28.47
CA THR A 375 -7.22 -15.05 -28.04
C THR A 375 -7.20 -15.16 -26.53
N VAL A 376 -6.79 -16.33 -26.04
CA VAL A 376 -6.47 -16.53 -24.62
C VAL A 376 -5.02 -16.13 -24.33
N VAL A 377 -4.15 -16.13 -25.35
CA VAL A 377 -2.72 -15.80 -25.22
C VAL A 377 -2.44 -14.41 -25.78
N HIS A 378 -1.98 -13.52 -24.91
CA HIS A 378 -1.57 -12.16 -25.24
C HIS A 378 -0.06 -12.04 -25.18
N TRP A 379 0.53 -11.57 -26.28
CA TRP A 379 1.96 -11.31 -26.38
C TRP A 379 2.23 -9.85 -26.03
N SER A 380 3.11 -9.62 -25.06
CA SER A 380 3.39 -8.27 -24.56
C SER A 380 4.82 -7.85 -24.78
N LEU A 381 5.00 -6.72 -25.46
CA LEU A 381 6.28 -6.03 -25.56
C LEU A 381 6.61 -5.22 -24.30
N SER A 382 5.63 -5.03 -23.41
CA SER A 382 5.71 -4.33 -22.13
C SER A 382 5.16 -5.22 -21.01
N TYR A 383 5.79 -6.38 -20.83
CA TYR A 383 5.25 -7.47 -20.02
C TYR A 383 4.86 -7.03 -18.60
N ASP A 384 5.77 -6.36 -17.88
CA ASP A 384 5.52 -5.94 -16.49
C ASP A 384 4.32 -5.00 -16.34
N GLU A 385 4.11 -4.10 -17.30
CA GLU A 385 2.98 -3.18 -17.27
C GLU A 385 1.68 -3.90 -17.60
N SER A 386 1.73 -4.81 -18.56
CA SER A 386 0.54 -5.51 -19.06
C SER A 386 -0.08 -6.43 -18.02
N ARG A 387 0.72 -6.91 -17.05
CA ARG A 387 0.22 -7.65 -15.89
C ARG A 387 -0.82 -6.88 -15.07
N LYS A 388 -0.82 -5.54 -15.11
CA LYS A 388 -1.83 -4.74 -14.40
C LYS A 388 -3.22 -4.81 -15.02
N TYR A 389 -3.28 -5.02 -16.34
CA TYR A 389 -4.53 -5.09 -17.10
C TYR A 389 -4.96 -6.54 -17.36
N LEU A 390 -3.99 -7.46 -17.45
CA LEU A 390 -4.21 -8.88 -17.70
C LEU A 390 -3.76 -9.68 -16.46
N ASN A 391 -4.66 -9.77 -15.48
CA ASN A 391 -4.47 -10.51 -14.23
C ASN A 391 -5.76 -11.23 -13.80
N ALA A 392 -5.73 -11.85 -12.62
CA ALA A 392 -6.80 -12.68 -12.09
C ALA A 392 -8.15 -11.97 -11.90
N LEU A 393 -8.19 -10.64 -11.87
CA LEU A 393 -9.44 -9.89 -11.80
C LEU A 393 -10.25 -9.99 -13.10
N HIS A 394 -9.59 -10.27 -14.23
CA HIS A 394 -10.18 -10.16 -15.57
C HIS A 394 -10.25 -11.50 -16.33
N GLY A 395 -10.03 -12.63 -15.63
CA GLY A 395 -10.24 -13.97 -16.16
C GLY A 395 -8.95 -14.77 -16.41
N GLU A 396 -9.09 -15.89 -17.12
CA GLU A 396 -8.05 -16.89 -17.36
C GLU A 396 -7.18 -16.56 -18.60
N LEU A 397 -6.68 -15.33 -18.67
CA LEU A 397 -5.84 -14.91 -19.79
C LEU A 397 -4.36 -15.22 -19.53
N CYS A 398 -3.67 -15.59 -20.61
CA CYS A 398 -2.27 -15.96 -20.61
C CYS A 398 -1.42 -14.82 -21.16
N LEU A 399 -0.66 -14.17 -20.30
CA LEU A 399 0.29 -13.15 -20.72
C LEU A 399 1.67 -13.77 -20.99
N ARG A 400 2.26 -13.51 -22.17
CA ARG A 400 3.62 -13.96 -22.52
C ARG A 400 4.52 -12.80 -22.90
N PRO A 401 5.80 -12.79 -22.49
CA PRO A 401 6.74 -11.77 -22.90
C PRO A 401 7.14 -11.96 -24.38
N ALA A 402 7.00 -10.92 -25.19
CA ALA A 402 7.38 -10.93 -26.60
C ALA A 402 8.89 -10.72 -26.82
N MET A 403 9.59 -10.07 -25.89
CA MET A 403 10.99 -9.65 -26.06
C MET A 403 12.00 -10.80 -26.21
N ALA A 404 11.63 -12.03 -25.86
CA ALA A 404 12.55 -13.18 -25.84
C ALA A 404 12.21 -14.26 -26.88
N LEU A 405 11.20 -14.07 -27.72
CA LEU A 405 10.62 -15.13 -28.53
C LEU A 405 10.54 -14.74 -30.01
N ARG A 406 10.66 -15.75 -30.88
CA ARG A 406 10.25 -15.61 -32.29
C ARG A 406 8.76 -15.27 -32.32
N PRO A 407 8.29 -14.47 -33.30
CA PRO A 407 6.86 -14.25 -33.46
C PRO A 407 6.15 -15.60 -33.59
N PRO A 408 5.00 -15.80 -32.92
CA PRO A 408 4.27 -17.06 -33.00
C PRO A 408 3.93 -17.41 -34.45
N ASP A 409 3.88 -18.71 -34.76
CA ASP A 409 3.69 -19.21 -36.13
C ASP A 409 2.25 -19.07 -36.65
N GLY A 410 1.29 -18.76 -35.76
CA GLY A 410 -0.11 -18.53 -36.08
C GLY A 410 -0.55 -17.06 -35.97
N GLU A 411 -1.82 -16.84 -36.29
CA GLU A 411 -2.48 -15.56 -35.99
C GLU A 411 -2.40 -15.26 -34.50
N SER A 412 -1.95 -14.05 -34.16
CA SER A 412 -1.78 -13.65 -32.76
C SER A 412 -1.96 -12.16 -32.56
N TRP A 413 -2.10 -11.77 -31.29
CA TRP A 413 -2.26 -10.38 -30.88
C TRP A 413 -1.12 -9.98 -29.98
N ILE A 414 -0.49 -8.88 -30.36
CA ILE A 414 0.64 -8.31 -29.65
C ILE A 414 0.24 -6.94 -29.16
N HIS A 415 0.63 -6.60 -27.94
CA HIS A 415 0.32 -5.29 -27.39
C HIS A 415 1.55 -4.64 -26.76
N LEU A 416 1.53 -3.32 -26.76
CA LEU A 416 2.57 -2.47 -26.21
C LEU A 416 1.92 -1.32 -25.46
N PHE A 417 2.28 -1.20 -24.20
CA PHE A 417 2.09 0.02 -23.42
C PHE A 417 3.32 0.89 -23.55
N THR A 418 3.13 2.18 -23.83
CA THR A 418 4.18 3.20 -23.84
C THR A 418 3.80 4.39 -22.98
N ARG A 419 4.81 5.02 -22.37
CA ARG A 419 4.72 6.32 -21.70
C ARG A 419 5.97 7.13 -22.00
N ASP A 420 5.90 8.44 -21.86
CA ASP A 420 7.02 9.35 -22.12
C ASP A 420 7.34 10.23 -20.89
N ASP A 421 6.86 9.84 -19.71
CA ASP A 421 7.01 10.63 -18.48
C ASP A 421 8.21 10.22 -17.61
N SER A 422 9.03 9.25 -18.09
CA SER A 422 10.14 8.72 -17.32
C SER A 422 11.25 8.12 -18.20
N ALA A 423 12.49 8.21 -17.72
CA ALA A 423 13.66 7.67 -18.42
C ALA A 423 13.59 6.14 -18.59
N ASP A 424 13.07 5.42 -17.59
CA ASP A 424 12.84 3.98 -17.67
C ASP A 424 11.85 3.63 -18.79
N TRP A 425 10.79 4.43 -18.94
CA TRP A 425 9.82 4.26 -20.00
C TRP A 425 10.41 4.51 -21.38
N HIS A 426 11.23 5.56 -21.57
CA HIS A 426 11.92 5.76 -22.85
C HIS A 426 12.81 4.57 -23.23
N LYS A 427 13.56 4.02 -22.26
CA LYS A 427 14.37 2.81 -22.50
C LYS A 427 13.51 1.63 -22.94
N LYS A 428 12.41 1.37 -22.22
CA LYS A 428 11.47 0.28 -22.54
C LYS A 428 10.80 0.47 -23.90
N ASN A 429 10.39 1.70 -24.24
CA ASN A 429 9.79 2.03 -25.52
C ASN A 429 10.77 1.77 -26.67
N THR A 430 12.05 2.15 -26.52
CA THR A 430 13.09 1.90 -27.52
C THR A 430 13.32 0.41 -27.75
N MET A 431 13.44 -0.37 -26.67
CA MET A 431 13.58 -1.83 -26.77
C MET A 431 12.37 -2.48 -27.44
N ALA A 432 11.16 -2.10 -27.04
CA ALA A 432 9.93 -2.63 -27.62
C ALA A 432 9.80 -2.27 -29.10
N SER A 433 10.17 -1.04 -29.49
CA SER A 433 10.14 -0.59 -30.88
C SER A 433 11.12 -1.38 -31.75
N ALA A 434 12.33 -1.65 -31.26
CA ALA A 434 13.31 -2.47 -31.98
C ALA A 434 12.78 -3.90 -32.24
N VAL A 435 12.14 -4.52 -31.26
CA VAL A 435 11.53 -5.86 -31.43
C VAL A 435 10.35 -5.79 -32.41
N LEU A 436 9.51 -4.76 -32.33
CA LEU A 436 8.38 -4.59 -33.25
C LEU A 436 8.86 -4.43 -34.70
N GLU A 437 9.91 -3.64 -34.95
CA GLU A 437 10.51 -3.50 -36.28
C GLU A 437 11.10 -4.80 -36.80
N GLN A 438 11.79 -5.56 -35.93
CA GLN A 438 12.27 -6.89 -36.29
C GLN A 438 11.12 -7.82 -36.71
N TRP A 439 9.97 -7.75 -36.04
CA TRP A 439 8.81 -8.56 -36.39
C TRP A 439 8.13 -8.09 -37.69
N ARG A 440 8.07 -6.77 -37.94
CA ARG A 440 7.56 -6.20 -39.20
C ARG A 440 8.32 -6.69 -40.43
N ALA A 441 9.62 -6.94 -40.28
CA ALA A 441 10.43 -7.49 -41.37
C ALA A 441 10.04 -8.93 -41.78
N HIS A 442 9.38 -9.70 -40.89
CA HIS A 442 9.08 -11.12 -41.09
C HIS A 442 7.58 -11.46 -41.09
N ARG A 443 6.73 -10.52 -40.67
CA ARG A 443 5.29 -10.71 -40.46
C ARG A 443 4.54 -9.44 -40.83
N LYS A 444 3.35 -9.60 -41.40
CA LYS A 444 2.41 -8.48 -41.60
C LYS A 444 1.76 -8.13 -40.26
N LEU A 445 2.05 -6.94 -39.75
CA LEU A 445 1.43 -6.37 -38.55
C LEU A 445 0.36 -5.36 -38.94
N THR A 446 -0.86 -5.55 -38.44
CA THR A 446 -1.97 -4.62 -38.65
C THR A 446 -2.36 -3.99 -37.32
N LEU A 447 -2.21 -2.67 -37.20
CA LEU A 447 -2.64 -1.93 -36.01
C LEU A 447 -4.17 -1.96 -35.94
N ILE A 448 -4.71 -2.49 -34.85
CA ILE A 448 -6.17 -2.64 -34.66
C ILE A 448 -6.71 -1.78 -33.52
N PHE A 449 -5.84 -1.33 -32.62
CA PHE A 449 -6.20 -0.46 -31.51
C PHE A 449 -5.03 0.46 -31.18
N ASP A 450 -5.32 1.72 -30.92
CA ASP A 450 -4.35 2.74 -30.53
C ASP A 450 -5.09 3.83 -29.73
N ASP A 451 -4.87 3.86 -28.42
CA ASP A 451 -5.53 4.81 -27.54
C ASP A 451 -4.59 5.23 -26.40
N ILE A 452 -4.87 6.41 -25.82
CA ILE A 452 -4.09 7.02 -24.75
C ILE A 452 -5.01 7.49 -23.63
N ILE A 453 -4.68 7.11 -22.40
CA ILE A 453 -5.41 7.57 -21.20
C ILE A 453 -4.75 8.82 -20.60
N ALA A 454 -5.44 9.46 -19.64
CA ALA A 454 -5.07 10.79 -19.16
C ALA A 454 -3.69 10.89 -18.48
N ASP A 455 -3.12 9.77 -18.02
CA ASP A 455 -1.78 9.73 -17.42
C ASP A 455 -0.65 9.55 -18.45
N GLY A 456 -0.98 9.63 -19.74
CA GLY A 456 -0.06 9.47 -20.86
C GLY A 456 0.23 8.01 -21.23
N THR A 457 -0.40 7.03 -20.59
CA THR A 457 -0.27 5.62 -20.97
C THR A 457 -0.99 5.37 -22.28
N ARG A 458 -0.23 4.99 -23.30
CA ARG A 458 -0.74 4.64 -24.63
C ARG A 458 -0.67 3.13 -24.84
N LEU A 459 -1.80 2.52 -25.17
CA LEU A 459 -1.90 1.12 -25.55
C LEU A 459 -2.02 1.02 -27.05
N ARG A 460 -1.16 0.20 -27.66
CA ARG A 460 -1.28 -0.21 -29.05
C ARG A 460 -1.40 -1.72 -29.14
N ILE A 461 -2.32 -2.19 -29.98
CA ILE A 461 -2.52 -3.61 -30.25
C ILE A 461 -2.39 -3.83 -31.75
N TRP A 462 -1.58 -4.83 -32.12
CA TRP A 462 -1.45 -5.28 -33.49
C TRP A 462 -1.90 -6.73 -33.63
N LYS A 463 -2.60 -7.00 -34.74
CA LYS A 463 -2.81 -8.35 -35.25
C LYS A 463 -1.57 -8.76 -36.05
N VAL A 464 -0.98 -9.90 -35.71
CA VAL A 464 0.13 -10.53 -36.42
C VAL A 464 -0.46 -11.57 -37.36
N SER A 465 -0.27 -11.37 -38.67
CA SER A 465 -0.67 -12.39 -39.65
C SER A 465 0.29 -13.58 -39.62
N PRO A 466 -0.15 -14.79 -40.00
CA PRO A 466 0.76 -15.93 -40.22
C PRO A 466 1.91 -15.54 -41.14
N ALA A 467 3.00 -16.31 -41.07
CA ALA A 467 4.12 -16.16 -42.01
C ALA A 467 3.59 -16.08 -43.44
N LEU A 468 4.08 -15.12 -44.23
CA LEU A 468 3.90 -15.19 -45.68
C LEU A 468 4.54 -16.52 -46.10
N ALA A 469 3.74 -17.44 -46.64
CA ALA A 469 4.28 -18.64 -47.25
C ALA A 469 5.34 -18.16 -48.25
N ALA A 470 6.58 -18.65 -48.10
CA ALA A 470 7.65 -18.30 -49.02
C ALA A 470 7.19 -18.69 -50.43
N GLN A 471 6.86 -17.68 -51.23
CA GLN A 471 6.51 -17.85 -52.64
C GLN A 471 7.77 -18.03 -53.46
#